data_AF-A0A7Y2KUE0-F1
#
_entry.id   AF-A0A7Y2KUE0-F1
#
_cell.length_a   1.000
_cell.length_b   1.000
_cell.length_c   1.000
_cell.angle_alpha   90.00
_cell.angle_beta   90.00
_cell.angle_gamma   90.00
#
_symmetry.space_group_name_H-M   'P 1'
#
loop_
_entity.id
_entity.type
_entity.pdbx_description
1 polymer ?
#
loop_
_entity_poly.entity_id
_entity_poly.type
_entity_poly.pdbx_seq_one_letter_code
_entity_poly.pdbx_strand_id
1 'polypeptide(L)'
;NANSAQILAEQGKRLALEQWLAASDQSHYRALTDEKTKQTRLRDRLATADLRLSVQVAATAATGCAAMQATTRTCGVVHGAHRAQLDPAHAQRIFGITGDGDKGLIALKACQAYIHTLNYLF
;
A
#
# COMPACT_ATOMS: atom_id res chain seq x y z
N ASN A 1 32.37 34.65 -26.13
CA ASN A 1 31.30 33.75 -26.63
C ASN A 1 31.28 32.34 -26.06
N ALA A 2 32.31 31.83 -25.37
CA ALA A 2 32.22 30.53 -24.69
C ALA A 2 31.41 30.58 -23.37
N ASN A 3 31.59 31.66 -22.60
CA ASN A 3 30.94 31.82 -21.29
C ASN A 3 29.40 32.01 -21.40
N SER A 4 28.94 32.73 -22.43
CA SER A 4 27.50 32.91 -22.68
C SER A 4 26.80 31.59 -23.07
N ALA A 5 27.45 30.75 -23.87
CA ALA A 5 26.93 29.43 -24.23
C ALA A 5 26.84 28.50 -23.01
N GLN A 6 27.81 28.56 -22.10
CA GLN A 6 27.80 27.82 -20.84
C GLN A 6 26.64 28.26 -19.92
N ILE A 7 26.42 29.57 -19.78
CA ILE A 7 25.30 30.11 -18.99
C ILE A 7 23.95 29.66 -19.56
N LEU A 8 23.78 29.69 -20.88
CA LEU A 8 22.57 29.20 -21.55
C LEU A 8 22.34 27.70 -21.33
N ALA A 9 23.40 26.89 -21.39
CA ALA A 9 23.30 25.45 -21.12
C ALA A 9 22.88 25.15 -19.68
N GLU A 10 23.47 25.84 -18.69
CA GLU A 10 23.11 25.70 -17.27
C GLU A 10 21.69 26.19 -16.98
N GLN A 11 21.23 27.27 -17.61
CA GLN A 11 19.84 27.72 -17.51
C GLN A 11 18.86 26.70 -18.07
N GLY A 12 19.19 26.07 -19.22
CA GLY A 12 18.38 25.00 -19.80
C GLY A 12 18.27 23.78 -18.88
N LYS A 13 19.37 23.36 -18.28
CA LYS A 13 19.39 22.28 -17.27
C LYS A 13 18.52 22.62 -16.07
N ARG A 14 18.65 23.84 -15.52
CA ARG A 14 17.84 24.29 -14.38
C ARG A 14 16.35 24.29 -14.69
N LEU A 15 15.96 24.80 -15.85
CA LEU A 15 14.56 24.83 -16.27
C LEU A 15 13.99 23.41 -16.47
N ALA A 16 14.77 22.52 -17.10
CA ALA A 16 14.37 21.13 -17.29
C ALA A 16 14.16 20.40 -15.95
N LEU A 17 15.05 20.64 -14.97
CA LEU A 17 14.94 20.11 -13.63
C LEU A 17 13.67 20.62 -12.92
N GLU A 18 13.38 21.92 -12.99
CA GLU A 18 12.20 22.51 -12.36
C GLU A 18 10.89 21.95 -12.96
N GLN A 19 10.82 21.82 -14.28
CA GLN A 19 9.66 21.23 -14.95
C GLN A 19 9.44 19.76 -14.54
N TRP A 20 10.54 19.00 -14.49
CA TRP A 20 10.48 17.61 -14.07
C TRP A 20 10.06 17.47 -12.60
N LEU A 21 10.61 18.30 -11.71
CA LEU A 21 10.27 18.29 -10.30
C LEU A 21 8.79 18.59 -10.08
N ALA A 22 8.24 19.60 -10.76
CA ALA A 22 6.82 19.93 -10.69
C ALA A 22 5.92 18.76 -11.16
N ALA A 23 6.30 18.08 -12.26
CA ALA A 23 5.57 16.93 -12.77
C ALA A 23 5.67 15.71 -11.83
N SER A 24 6.85 15.49 -11.25
CA SER A 24 7.09 14.42 -10.27
C SER A 24 6.26 14.66 -9.01
N ASP A 25 6.33 15.85 -8.42
CA ASP A 25 5.58 16.23 -7.22
C ASP A 25 4.08 16.10 -7.43
N GLN A 26 3.57 16.56 -8.58
CA GLN A 26 2.15 16.40 -8.91
C GLN A 26 1.75 14.92 -8.95
N SER A 27 2.58 14.06 -9.55
CA SER A 27 2.33 12.63 -9.65
C SER A 27 2.36 11.96 -8.27
N HIS A 28 3.31 12.34 -7.42
CA HIS A 28 3.42 11.83 -6.05
C HIS A 28 2.22 12.24 -5.18
N TYR A 29 1.79 13.49 -5.27
CA TYR A 29 0.66 14.00 -4.49
C TYR A 29 -0.64 13.29 -4.89
N ARG A 30 -0.86 13.06 -6.19
CA ARG A 30 -1.99 12.28 -6.69
C ARG A 30 -1.97 10.85 -6.15
N ALA A 31 -0.83 10.15 -6.27
CA ALA A 31 -0.70 8.79 -5.76
C ALA A 31 -0.97 8.69 -4.24
N LEU A 32 -0.45 9.64 -3.45
CA LEU A 32 -0.69 9.70 -2.01
C LEU A 32 -2.18 9.90 -1.69
N THR A 33 -2.84 10.79 -2.43
CA THR A 33 -4.26 11.11 -2.23
C THR A 33 -5.16 9.93 -2.60
N ASP A 34 -4.85 9.25 -3.70
CA ASP A 34 -5.60 8.08 -4.16
C ASP A 34 -5.49 6.94 -3.16
N GLU A 35 -4.28 6.64 -2.66
CA GLU A 35 -4.09 5.60 -1.64
C GLU A 35 -4.77 5.96 -0.31
N LYS A 36 -4.70 7.24 0.11
CA LYS A 36 -5.42 7.69 1.31
C LYS A 36 -6.93 7.51 1.18
N THR A 37 -7.48 7.81 0.00
CA THR A 37 -8.91 7.65 -0.28
C THR A 37 -9.32 6.19 -0.27
N LYS A 38 -8.56 5.30 -0.91
CA LYS A 38 -8.79 3.85 -0.89
C LYS A 38 -8.74 3.29 0.53
N GLN A 39 -7.71 3.67 1.30
CA GLN A 39 -7.55 3.20 2.67
C GLN A 39 -8.71 3.65 3.57
N THR A 40 -9.18 4.88 3.39
CA THR A 40 -10.33 5.41 4.14
C THR A 40 -11.59 4.62 3.83
N ARG A 41 -11.88 4.41 2.53
CA ARG A 41 -13.02 3.61 2.09
C ARG A 41 -12.97 2.17 2.62
N LEU A 42 -11.79 1.53 2.65
CA LEU A 42 -11.65 0.18 3.20
C LEU A 42 -11.85 0.16 4.72
N ARG A 43 -11.32 1.14 5.45
CA ARG A 43 -11.52 1.26 6.89
C ARG A 43 -12.99 1.45 7.25
N ASP A 44 -13.71 2.28 6.50
CA ASP A 44 -15.14 2.50 6.71
C ASP A 44 -15.94 1.20 6.53
N ARG A 45 -15.66 0.45 5.45
CA ARG A 45 -16.34 -0.83 5.17
C ARG A 45 -16.03 -1.91 6.21
N LEU A 46 -14.83 -1.92 6.77
CA LEU A 46 -14.48 -2.79 7.90
C LEU A 46 -15.21 -2.39 9.18
N ALA A 47 -15.37 -1.08 9.43
CA ALA A 47 -16.07 -0.57 10.60
C ALA A 47 -17.58 -0.85 10.56
N THR A 48 -18.19 -0.79 9.38
CA THR A 48 -19.63 -1.05 9.19
C THR A 48 -19.96 -2.55 9.04
N ALA A 49 -18.98 -3.43 9.24
CA ALA A 49 -19.10 -4.88 9.03
C ALA A 49 -19.51 -5.31 7.61
N ASP A 50 -19.48 -4.40 6.62
CA ASP A 50 -19.65 -4.70 5.19
C ASP A 50 -18.52 -5.59 4.66
N LEU A 51 -17.32 -5.46 5.25
CA LEU A 51 -16.19 -6.36 5.05
C LEU A 51 -15.73 -6.98 6.37
N ARG A 52 -15.38 -8.27 6.33
CA ARG A 52 -14.77 -8.98 7.47
C ARG A 52 -13.53 -9.73 7.02
N LEU A 53 -12.44 -9.60 7.80
CA LEU A 53 -11.20 -10.31 7.52
C LEU A 53 -11.23 -11.70 8.19
N SER A 54 -10.79 -12.73 7.47
CA SER A 54 -10.66 -14.08 8.01
C SER A 54 -9.27 -14.63 7.75
N VAL A 55 -8.74 -15.38 8.72
CA VAL A 55 -7.45 -16.06 8.65
C VAL A 55 -7.65 -17.56 8.74
N GLN A 56 -6.85 -18.32 8.00
CA GLN A 56 -6.79 -19.76 8.12
C GLN A 56 -6.05 -20.14 9.41
N VAL A 57 -6.70 -20.93 10.24
CA VAL A 57 -6.13 -21.47 11.47
C VAL A 57 -5.74 -22.92 11.19
N ALA A 58 -4.48 -23.26 11.46
CA ALA A 58 -4.03 -24.64 11.41
C ALA A 58 -4.80 -25.46 12.44
N ALA A 59 -5.22 -26.68 12.08
CA ALA A 59 -5.87 -27.60 13.00
C ALA A 59 -4.84 -28.20 13.96
N THR A 60 -4.23 -27.39 14.82
CA THR A 60 -3.53 -27.89 16.01
C THR A 60 -4.60 -28.15 17.06
N ALA A 61 -4.73 -29.40 17.46
CA ALA A 61 -5.77 -29.94 18.34
C ALA A 61 -6.28 -28.93 19.38
N ALA A 62 -7.58 -28.64 19.32
CA ALA A 62 -8.26 -27.82 20.29
C ALA A 62 -8.29 -28.51 21.66
N THR A 63 -7.37 -28.16 22.54
CA THR A 63 -7.49 -28.43 23.98
C THR A 63 -8.44 -27.37 24.56
N GLY A 64 -9.74 -27.66 24.56
CA GLY A 64 -10.71 -26.89 25.34
C GLY A 64 -11.91 -26.37 24.54
N CYS A 65 -13.05 -27.01 24.80
CA CYS A 65 -14.42 -26.61 24.44
C CYS A 65 -14.90 -26.84 23.01
N ALA A 66 -15.74 -27.88 22.89
CA ALA A 66 -16.70 -28.16 21.82
C ALA A 66 -16.11 -28.65 20.48
N ALA A 67 -15.58 -29.87 20.50
CA ALA A 67 -15.56 -30.72 19.31
C ALA A 67 -17.01 -31.07 18.91
N MET A 68 -17.63 -30.26 18.05
CA MET A 68 -18.82 -30.71 17.31
C MET A 68 -18.36 -31.61 16.16
N GLN A 69 -18.69 -32.90 16.24
CA GLN A 69 -18.59 -33.83 15.11
C GLN A 69 -19.49 -33.33 13.97
N ALA A 70 -18.89 -32.96 12.84
CA ALA A 70 -19.63 -32.65 11.63
C ALA A 70 -20.10 -33.93 10.95
N THR A 71 -21.42 -34.12 10.90
CA THR A 71 -22.08 -35.14 10.07
C THR A 71 -21.76 -34.91 8.59
N THR A 72 -21.27 -35.94 7.93
CA THR A 72 -20.99 -35.97 6.49
C THR A 72 -22.26 -35.79 5.67
N ARG A 73 -22.34 -34.71 4.89
CA ARG A 73 -23.17 -34.71 3.69
C ARG A 73 -22.50 -33.95 2.54
N THR A 74 -22.53 -34.62 1.41
CA THR A 74 -21.91 -34.36 0.11
C THR A 74 -22.23 -32.99 -0.46
N CYS A 75 -21.20 -32.18 -0.64
CA CYS A 75 -20.87 -31.41 -1.86
C CYS A 75 -19.46 -30.82 -1.63
N GLY A 76 -18.59 -30.87 -2.64
CA GLY A 76 -17.15 -30.59 -2.53
C GLY A 76 -16.82 -29.18 -2.06
N VAL A 77 -16.85 -28.96 -0.75
CA VAL A 77 -16.12 -27.91 -0.06
C VAL A 77 -14.84 -28.55 0.45
N VAL A 78 -13.70 -27.96 0.11
CA VAL A 78 -12.39 -28.36 0.61
C VAL A 78 -12.51 -28.59 2.12
N HIS A 79 -12.17 -29.79 2.59
CA HIS A 79 -11.93 -30.06 4.02
C HIS A 79 -10.64 -29.34 4.45
N GLY A 80 -10.61 -28.01 4.31
CA GLY A 80 -9.40 -27.20 4.31
C GLY A 80 -9.49 -26.07 5.31
N ALA A 81 -8.64 -26.14 6.33
CA ALA A 81 -8.31 -25.12 7.33
C ALA A 81 -9.50 -24.37 7.96
N HIS A 82 -9.76 -24.63 9.24
CA HIS A 82 -10.70 -23.85 10.03
C HIS A 82 -10.37 -22.35 9.92
N ARG A 83 -11.28 -21.53 9.37
CA ARG A 83 -11.06 -20.07 9.27
C ARG A 83 -11.64 -19.38 10.48
N ALA A 84 -10.84 -18.54 11.14
CA ALA A 84 -11.30 -17.64 12.19
C ALA A 84 -11.51 -16.23 11.62
N GLN A 85 -12.62 -15.59 11.97
CA GLN A 85 -12.80 -14.16 11.72
C GLN A 85 -11.93 -13.37 12.69
N LEU A 86 -11.27 -12.32 12.19
CA LEU A 86 -10.57 -11.38 13.05
C LEU A 86 -11.56 -10.43 13.70
N ASP A 87 -11.26 -10.06 14.93
CA ASP A 87 -11.90 -8.94 15.60
C ASP A 87 -11.73 -7.65 14.77
N PRO A 88 -12.77 -6.82 14.58
CA PRO A 88 -12.71 -5.60 13.78
C PRO A 88 -11.59 -4.64 14.19
N ALA A 89 -11.28 -4.50 15.49
CA ALA A 89 -10.20 -3.62 15.93
C ALA A 89 -8.83 -4.16 15.50
N HIS A 90 -8.63 -5.47 15.55
CA HIS A 90 -7.42 -6.12 15.03
C HIS A 90 -7.30 -5.98 13.51
N ALA A 91 -8.39 -6.19 12.77
CA ALA A 91 -8.39 -5.98 11.32
C ALA A 91 -8.03 -4.53 10.97
N GLN A 92 -8.63 -3.55 11.65
CA GLN A 92 -8.32 -2.13 11.43
C GLN A 92 -6.85 -1.79 11.71
N ARG A 93 -6.24 -2.36 12.76
CA ARG A 93 -4.80 -2.16 13.04
C ARG A 93 -3.91 -2.70 11.93
N ILE A 94 -4.21 -3.88 11.38
CA ILE A 94 -3.47 -4.46 10.25
C ILE A 94 -3.51 -3.53 9.04
N PHE A 95 -4.69 -3.01 8.68
CA PHE A 95 -4.83 -2.06 7.57
C PHE A 95 -4.19 -0.69 7.83
N GLY A 96 -4.05 -0.30 9.10
CA GLY A 96 -3.26 0.87 9.50
C GLY A 96 -1.79 0.69 9.11
N ILE A 97 -1.20 -0.44 9.52
CA ILE A 97 0.20 -0.79 9.23
C ILE A 97 0.46 -0.84 7.72
N THR A 98 -0.40 -1.51 6.95
CA THR A 98 -0.20 -1.59 5.50
C THR A 98 -0.28 -0.22 4.84
N GLY A 99 -1.23 0.62 5.25
CA GLY A 99 -1.34 1.97 4.67
C GLY A 99 -0.21 2.91 5.07
N ASP A 100 0.38 2.78 6.25
CA ASP A 100 1.60 3.52 6.59
C ASP A 100 2.81 3.02 5.80
N GLY A 101 2.88 1.70 5.54
CA GLY A 101 3.85 1.11 4.62
C GLY A 101 3.71 1.66 3.19
N ASP A 102 2.49 1.72 2.66
CA ASP A 102 2.22 2.25 1.32
C ASP A 102 2.65 3.72 1.18
N LYS A 103 2.35 4.55 2.19
CA LYS A 103 2.85 5.95 2.23
C LYS A 103 4.38 6.00 2.24
N GLY A 104 5.03 5.15 3.02
CA GLY A 104 6.49 5.05 3.09
C GLY A 104 7.10 4.68 1.74
N LEU A 105 6.52 3.71 1.03
CA LEU A 105 6.97 3.31 -0.30
C LEU A 105 6.76 4.40 -1.37
N ILE A 106 5.66 5.16 -1.29
CA ILE A 106 5.46 6.34 -2.16
C ILE A 106 6.54 7.39 -1.91
N ALA A 107 6.84 7.69 -0.64
CA ALA A 107 7.89 8.64 -0.29
C ALA A 107 9.28 8.17 -0.78
N LEU A 108 9.59 6.88 -0.60
CA LEU A 108 10.85 6.30 -1.08
C LEU A 108 10.97 6.39 -2.60
N LYS A 109 9.90 6.10 -3.35
CA LYS A 109 9.89 6.26 -4.82
C LYS A 109 10.16 7.70 -5.24
N ALA A 110 9.63 8.68 -4.51
CA ALA A 110 9.92 10.10 -4.76
C ALA A 110 11.41 10.41 -4.56
N CYS A 111 12.01 9.93 -3.46
CA CYS A 111 13.44 10.10 -3.21
C CYS A 111 14.31 9.42 -4.29
N GLN A 112 13.94 8.22 -4.73
CA GLN A 112 14.66 7.51 -5.79
C GLN A 112 14.56 8.24 -7.13
N ALA A 113 13.38 8.73 -7.49
CA ALA A 113 13.18 9.50 -8.70
C ALA A 113 14.06 10.76 -8.71
N TYR A 114 14.12 11.48 -7.59
CA TYR A 114 14.99 12.65 -7.44
C TYR A 114 16.47 12.32 -7.67
N ILE A 115 16.98 11.24 -7.05
CA ILE A 115 18.37 10.80 -7.23
C ILE A 115 18.65 10.43 -8.68
N HIS A 116 17.73 9.73 -9.35
CA HIS A 116 17.88 9.38 -10.76
C HIS A 116 17.98 10.63 -11.64
N THR A 117 17.12 11.64 -11.42
CA THR A 117 17.15 12.87 -12.19
C THR A 117 18.44 13.64 -12.03
N LEU A 118 19.00 13.70 -10.81
CA LEU A 118 20.33 14.28 -10.60
C LEU A 118 21.41 13.53 -11.40
N ASN A 119 21.38 12.20 -11.39
CA ASN A 119 22.35 11.39 -12.13
C ASN A 119 22.25 11.52 -13.66
N TYR A 120 21.11 11.96 -14.19
CA TYR A 120 20.97 12.22 -15.64
C TYR A 120 21.31 13.67 -16.03
N LEU A 121 21.39 14.60 -15.07
CA LEU A 121 21.67 16.01 -15.32
C LEU A 121 23.15 16.42 -15.16
N PHE A 122 23.96 15.59 -14.48
CA PHE A 122 25.40 15.78 -14.26
C PHE A 122 26.21 14.71 -14.99
#